data_AF-A0A6J6BIR4-F1
#
_entry.id   AF-A0A6J6BIR4-F1
#
_cell.length_a   1.000
_cell.length_b   1.000
_cell.length_c   1.000
_cell.angle_alpha   90.00
_cell.angle_beta   90.00
_cell.angle_gamma   90.00
#
_symmetry.space_group_name_H-M   'P 1'
#
loop_
_entity.id
_entity.type
_entity.pdbx_description
1 polymer ?
#
loop_
_entity_poly.entity_id
_entity_poly.type
_entity_poly.pdbx_seq_one_letter_code
_entity_poly.pdbx_strand_id
1 'polypeptide(L)'
;MVPILGPLSDEAYEPAEKLGIAFQLANFIRDVSEDLDRGRVYLPLDELASFGVDRELLERRVLTPEIIQALKFQIARVRQLQKEATPGIQELAPSSRPCIEAASELYCGIVDEVEKIDYQIFNKRAKTSIARRARVASKAYVKAIQAR
;
A
#
# COMPACT_ATOMS: atom_id res chain seq x y z
N MET A 1 -15.99 -5.14 -3.83
CA MET A 1 -15.00 -5.97 -4.58
C MET A 1 -15.09 -7.44 -4.24
N VAL A 2 -15.13 -7.83 -2.95
CA VAL A 2 -15.07 -9.25 -2.52
C VAL A 2 -16.02 -10.19 -3.28
N PRO A 3 -17.33 -9.90 -3.46
CA PRO A 3 -18.23 -10.81 -4.20
C PRO A 3 -17.83 -11.06 -5.66
N ILE A 4 -17.18 -10.08 -6.29
CA ILE A 4 -16.69 -10.18 -7.68
C ILE A 4 -15.48 -11.13 -7.78
N LEU A 5 -14.70 -11.24 -6.70
CA LEU A 5 -13.49 -12.06 -6.64
C LEU A 5 -13.78 -13.54 -6.35
N GLY A 6 -15.05 -13.89 -6.12
CA GLY A 6 -15.50 -15.26 -5.83
C GLY A 6 -15.00 -15.77 -4.48
N PRO A 7 -15.50 -15.25 -3.35
CA PRO A 7 -15.11 -15.75 -2.04
C PRO A 7 -15.61 -17.19 -1.86
N LEU A 8 -14.77 -18.04 -1.25
CA LEU A 8 -15.09 -19.43 -0.90
C LEU A 8 -15.78 -19.53 0.47
N SER A 9 -15.57 -18.52 1.32
CA SER A 9 -16.13 -18.40 2.66
C SER A 9 -16.25 -16.91 3.04
N ASP A 10 -17.01 -16.62 4.11
CA ASP A 10 -17.08 -15.26 4.67
C ASP A 10 -15.76 -14.83 5.35
N GLU A 11 -14.83 -15.75 5.55
CA GLU A 11 -13.49 -15.47 6.09
C GLU A 11 -12.64 -14.64 5.12
N ALA A 12 -13.04 -14.51 3.85
CA ALA A 12 -12.38 -13.65 2.86
C ALA A 12 -12.55 -12.15 3.13
N TYR A 13 -13.58 -11.72 3.87
CA TYR A 13 -13.96 -10.31 3.97
C TYR A 13 -13.01 -9.49 4.84
N GLU A 14 -12.69 -9.94 6.06
CA GLU A 14 -11.78 -9.21 6.97
C GLU A 14 -10.37 -9.06 6.35
N PRO A 15 -9.73 -10.12 5.79
CA PRO A 15 -8.48 -9.98 5.07
C PRO A 15 -8.55 -9.02 3.88
N ALA A 16 -9.65 -9.04 3.13
CA ALA A 16 -9.83 -8.13 1.99
C ALA A 16 -9.96 -6.67 2.44
N GLU A 17 -10.61 -6.40 3.56
CA GLU A 17 -10.66 -5.08 4.17
C GLU A 17 -9.27 -4.60 4.58
N LYS A 18 -8.50 -5.43 5.31
CA LYS A 18 -7.11 -5.14 5.69
C LYS A 18 -6.23 -4.82 4.49
N LEU A 19 -6.37 -5.60 3.40
CA LEU A 19 -5.64 -5.34 2.16
C LEU A 19 -6.04 -4.01 1.52
N GLY A 20 -7.34 -3.68 1.54
CA GLY A 20 -7.86 -2.40 1.07
C GLY A 20 -7.28 -1.22 1.85
N ILE A 21 -7.22 -1.33 3.18
CA ILE A 21 -6.59 -0.32 4.04
C ILE A 21 -5.11 -0.18 3.71
N ALA A 22 -4.38 -1.29 3.56
CA ALA A 22 -2.96 -1.28 3.19
C ALA A 22 -2.73 -0.54 1.86
N PHE A 23 -3.59 -0.76 0.85
CA PHE A 23 -3.49 -0.09 -0.44
C PHE A 23 -3.74 1.41 -0.36
N GLN A 24 -4.77 1.83 0.39
CA GLN A 24 -5.07 3.23 0.57
C GLN A 24 -3.95 3.93 1.32
N LEU A 25 -3.46 3.34 2.40
CA LEU A 25 -2.36 3.90 3.18
C LEU A 25 -1.08 4.03 2.34
N ALA A 26 -0.73 3.02 1.54
CA ALA A 26 0.40 3.10 0.62
C ALA A 26 0.25 4.22 -0.44
N ASN A 27 -0.98 4.45 -0.95
CA ASN A 27 -1.25 5.57 -1.86
C ASN A 27 -1.11 6.92 -1.15
N PHE A 28 -1.65 7.08 0.06
CA PHE A 28 -1.54 8.32 0.84
C PHE A 28 -0.09 8.67 1.16
N ILE A 29 0.74 7.68 1.49
CA ILE A 29 2.19 7.90 1.71
C ILE A 29 2.87 8.38 0.43
N ARG A 30 2.53 7.79 -0.73
CA ARG A 30 3.16 8.12 -2.03
C ARG A 30 2.77 9.50 -2.55
N ASP A 31 1.51 9.86 -2.42
CA ASP A 31 0.90 11.00 -3.12
C ASP A 31 0.68 12.22 -2.18
N VAL A 32 1.29 12.22 -0.99
CA VAL A 32 1.16 13.29 0.01
C VAL A 32 1.49 14.69 -0.52
N SER A 33 2.48 14.84 -1.41
CA SER A 33 2.81 16.15 -2.00
C SER A 33 1.69 16.64 -2.92
N GLU A 34 1.19 15.75 -3.79
CA GLU A 34 0.07 16.02 -4.69
C GLU A 34 -1.25 16.24 -3.94
N ASP A 35 -1.45 15.60 -2.79
CA ASP A 35 -2.61 15.82 -1.93
C ASP A 35 -2.55 17.20 -1.25
N LEU A 36 -1.35 17.60 -0.78
CA LEU A 36 -1.12 18.94 -0.24
C LEU A 36 -1.33 20.03 -1.29
N ASP A 37 -0.97 19.80 -2.56
CA ASP A 37 -1.27 20.72 -3.67
C ASP A 37 -2.78 20.97 -3.82
N ARG A 38 -3.60 19.99 -3.41
CA ARG A 38 -5.06 20.06 -3.44
C ARG A 38 -5.66 20.53 -2.12
N GLY A 39 -4.83 20.92 -1.15
CA GLY A 39 -5.24 21.33 0.20
C GLY A 39 -5.77 20.18 1.05
N ARG A 40 -5.39 18.93 0.75
CA ARG A 40 -5.87 17.72 1.43
C ARG A 40 -4.74 17.02 2.17
N VAL A 41 -5.10 16.37 3.28
CA VAL A 41 -4.23 15.45 4.01
C VAL A 41 -5.01 14.17 4.28
N TYR A 42 -4.57 13.06 3.72
CA TYR A 42 -5.19 11.74 3.91
C TYR A 42 -4.40 10.83 4.86
N LEU A 43 -3.16 11.19 5.21
CA LEU A 43 -2.41 10.48 6.24
C LEU A 43 -3.15 10.59 7.59
N PRO A 44 -3.17 9.52 8.42
CA PRO A 44 -3.87 9.54 9.70
C PRO A 44 -3.20 10.52 10.69
N LEU A 45 -3.70 11.76 10.75
CA LEU A 45 -3.08 12.83 11.56
C LEU A 45 -3.00 12.48 13.05
N ASP A 46 -3.99 11.77 13.60
CA ASP A 46 -3.98 11.35 15.01
C ASP A 46 -2.81 10.41 15.32
N GLU A 47 -2.44 9.54 14.37
CA GLU A 47 -1.30 8.63 14.52
C GLU A 47 0.03 9.37 14.30
N LEU A 48 0.07 10.28 13.34
CA LEU A 48 1.22 11.15 13.07
C LEU A 48 1.53 12.08 14.25
N ALA A 49 0.51 12.53 14.98
CA ALA A 49 0.65 13.41 16.14
C ALA A 49 1.52 12.78 17.25
N SER A 50 1.54 11.45 17.37
CA SER A 50 2.41 10.73 18.31
C SER A 50 3.91 10.92 18.04
N PHE A 51 4.27 11.35 16.83
CA PHE A 51 5.62 11.71 16.41
C PHE A 51 5.85 13.23 16.40
N GLY A 52 4.88 14.03 16.82
CA GLY A 52 4.93 15.49 16.72
C GLY A 52 4.68 16.03 15.31
N VAL A 53 4.03 15.25 14.45
CA VAL A 53 3.69 15.65 13.08
C VAL A 53 2.22 16.09 13.03
N ASP A 54 2.00 17.37 12.75
CA ASP A 54 0.69 17.94 12.47
C ASP A 54 0.55 18.33 10.98
N ARG A 55 -0.61 18.87 10.63
CA ARG A 55 -0.91 19.31 9.27
C ARG A 55 0.03 20.43 8.84
N GLU A 56 0.25 21.41 9.72
CA GLU A 56 1.09 22.57 9.46
C GLU A 56 2.55 22.16 9.15
N LEU A 57 3.08 21.15 9.84
CA LEU A 57 4.40 20.60 9.59
C LEU A 57 4.48 19.93 8.22
N LEU A 58 3.46 19.17 7.82
CA LEU A 58 3.38 18.57 6.48
C LEU A 58 3.28 19.64 5.39
N GLU A 59 2.51 20.70 5.62
CA GLU A 59 2.32 21.82 4.67
C GLU A 59 3.60 22.62 4.42
N ARG A 60 4.58 22.60 5.35
CA ARG A 60 5.92 23.17 5.13
C ARG A 60 6.72 22.43 4.06
N ARG A 61 6.37 21.17 3.74
CA ARG A 61 7.03 20.32 2.75
C ARG A 61 8.54 20.14 2.96
N VAL A 62 8.97 20.24 4.22
CA VAL A 62 10.33 19.96 4.63
C VAL A 62 10.34 18.59 5.28
N LEU A 63 11.16 17.68 4.77
CA LEU A 63 11.32 16.36 5.37
C LEU A 63 12.10 16.50 6.69
N THR A 64 11.41 16.30 7.82
CA THR A 64 12.02 16.33 9.16
C THR A 64 12.22 14.92 9.71
N PRO A 65 13.06 14.74 10.75
CA PRO A 65 13.20 13.45 11.43
C PRO A 65 11.86 12.90 11.96
N GLU A 66 10.98 13.76 12.46
CA GLU A 66 9.64 13.41 12.96
C GLU A 66 8.78 12.82 11.85
N ILE A 67 8.75 13.47 10.68
CA ILE A 67 8.05 12.97 9.50
C ILE A 67 8.62 11.62 9.06
N ILE A 68 9.95 11.46 9.06
CA ILE A 68 10.58 10.18 8.71
C ILE A 68 10.15 9.08 9.67
N GLN A 69 10.10 9.33 10.99
CA GLN A 69 9.65 8.34 11.96
C GLN A 69 8.17 7.99 11.79
N ALA A 70 7.32 9.00 11.56
CA ALA A 70 5.91 8.78 11.28
C ALA A 70 5.69 7.96 9.99
N LEU A 71 6.46 8.23 8.93
CA LEU A 71 6.42 7.44 7.70
C LEU A 71 6.87 6.01 7.95
N LYS A 72 7.97 5.78 8.68
CA LYS A 72 8.42 4.43 9.04
C LYS A 72 7.33 3.65 9.77
N PHE A 73 6.62 4.30 10.70
CA PHE A 73 5.50 3.71 11.41
C PHE A 73 4.35 3.32 10.46
N GLN A 74 3.91 4.22 9.58
CA GLN A 74 2.85 3.92 8.60
C GLN A 74 3.28 2.85 7.58
N ILE A 75 4.54 2.84 7.17
CA ILE A 75 5.12 1.81 6.28
C ILE A 75 5.11 0.44 6.96
N ALA A 76 5.47 0.37 8.24
CA ALA A 76 5.37 -0.87 9.02
C ALA A 76 3.92 -1.35 9.11
N ARG A 77 2.96 -0.42 9.29
CA ARG A 77 1.52 -0.74 9.28
C ARG A 77 1.04 -1.29 7.94
N VAL A 78 1.45 -0.72 6.80
CA VAL A 78 1.14 -1.27 5.47
C VAL A 78 1.62 -2.73 5.36
N ARG A 79 2.85 -3.00 5.79
CA ARG A 79 3.44 -4.35 5.76
C ARG A 79 2.71 -5.32 6.69
N GLN A 80 2.32 -4.86 7.88
CA GLN A 80 1.55 -5.65 8.82
C GLN A 80 0.18 -6.01 8.24
N LEU A 81 -0.58 -5.04 7.75
CA LEU A 81 -1.89 -5.25 7.14
C LEU A 81 -1.80 -6.18 5.93
N GLN A 82 -0.77 -6.01 5.08
CA GLN A 82 -0.52 -6.93 3.97
C GLN A 82 -0.31 -8.37 4.45
N LYS A 83 0.52 -8.56 5.49
CA LYS A 83 0.81 -9.87 6.06
C LYS A 83 -0.45 -10.52 6.64
N GLU A 84 -1.25 -9.76 7.39
CA GLU A 84 -2.52 -10.22 7.97
C GLU A 84 -3.56 -10.54 6.89
N ALA A 85 -3.55 -9.82 5.78
CA ALA A 85 -4.46 -10.06 4.66
C ALA A 85 -4.08 -11.26 3.78
N THR A 86 -2.79 -11.66 3.78
CA THR A 86 -2.25 -12.66 2.85
C THR A 86 -2.98 -14.02 2.91
N PRO A 87 -3.31 -14.59 4.09
CA PRO A 87 -4.05 -15.85 4.17
C PRO A 87 -5.41 -15.81 3.45
N GLY A 88 -6.13 -14.68 3.52
CA GLY A 88 -7.45 -14.54 2.90
C GLY A 88 -7.45 -14.56 1.38
N ILE A 89 -6.28 -14.48 0.73
CA ILE A 89 -6.18 -14.70 -0.71
C ILE A 89 -6.55 -16.15 -1.07
N GLN A 90 -6.27 -17.12 -0.18
CA GLN A 90 -6.65 -18.52 -0.41
C GLN A 90 -8.17 -18.75 -0.28
N GLU A 91 -8.87 -17.86 0.41
CA GLU A 91 -10.34 -17.85 0.51
C GLU A 91 -11.02 -17.27 -0.73
N LEU A 92 -10.28 -16.97 -1.80
CA LEU A 92 -10.82 -16.54 -3.09
C LEU A 92 -10.81 -17.69 -4.11
N ALA A 93 -11.63 -17.55 -5.15
CA ALA A 93 -11.65 -18.42 -6.31
C ALA A 93 -10.22 -18.57 -6.88
N PRO A 94 -9.75 -19.78 -7.22
CA PRO A 94 -8.39 -20.02 -7.71
C PRO A 94 -7.98 -19.11 -8.88
N SER A 95 -8.94 -18.77 -9.76
CA SER A 95 -8.74 -17.87 -10.90
C SER A 95 -8.48 -16.41 -10.50
N SER A 96 -8.97 -15.97 -9.33
CA SER A 96 -8.80 -14.61 -8.81
C SER A 96 -7.48 -14.42 -8.05
N ARG A 97 -6.95 -15.49 -7.43
CA ARG A 97 -5.78 -15.41 -6.53
C ARG A 97 -4.56 -14.75 -7.19
N PRO A 98 -4.13 -15.13 -8.41
CA PRO A 98 -2.94 -14.53 -9.03
C PRO A 98 -3.07 -13.02 -9.26
N CYS A 99 -4.28 -12.54 -9.55
CA CYS A 99 -4.55 -11.11 -9.72
C CYS A 99 -4.40 -10.36 -8.39
N ILE A 100 -4.97 -10.90 -7.30
CA ILE A 100 -4.91 -10.27 -5.98
C ILE A 100 -3.51 -10.37 -5.37
N GLU A 101 -2.79 -11.46 -5.58
CA GLU A 101 -1.37 -11.57 -5.21
C GLU A 101 -0.53 -10.49 -5.92
N ALA A 102 -0.74 -10.31 -7.23
CA ALA A 102 -0.04 -9.28 -8.00
C ALA A 102 -0.38 -7.87 -7.53
N ALA A 103 -1.66 -7.58 -7.30
CA ALA A 103 -2.09 -6.30 -6.75
C ALA A 103 -1.47 -6.05 -5.37
N SER A 104 -1.48 -7.06 -4.49
CA SER A 104 -0.86 -7.00 -3.16
C SER A 104 0.63 -6.64 -3.26
N GLU A 105 1.39 -7.34 -4.10
CA GLU A 105 2.83 -7.10 -4.26
C GLU A 105 3.13 -5.70 -4.84
N LEU A 106 2.31 -5.22 -5.78
CA LEU A 106 2.54 -3.92 -6.43
C LEU A 106 2.14 -2.74 -5.56
N TYR A 107 0.96 -2.78 -4.93
CA TYR A 107 0.46 -1.67 -4.12
C TYR A 107 1.18 -1.60 -2.78
N CYS A 108 1.27 -2.70 -2.03
CA CYS A 108 2.03 -2.67 -0.78
C CYS A 108 3.53 -2.47 -1.04
N GLY A 109 4.03 -2.84 -2.22
CA GLY A 109 5.41 -2.58 -2.63
C GLY A 109 5.75 -1.10 -2.89
N ILE A 110 4.77 -0.20 -2.94
CA ILE A 110 4.99 1.25 -3.09
C ILE A 110 5.85 1.77 -1.94
N VAL A 111 5.64 1.29 -0.71
CA VAL A 111 6.39 1.77 0.46
C VAL A 111 7.87 1.43 0.38
N ASP A 112 8.25 0.33 -0.28
CA ASP A 112 9.65 0.02 -0.53
C ASP A 112 10.27 1.06 -1.48
N GLU A 113 9.51 1.56 -2.44
CA GLU A 113 9.97 2.62 -3.34
C GLU A 113 10.07 3.97 -2.62
N VAL A 114 9.26 4.21 -1.58
CA VAL A 114 9.38 5.37 -0.68
C VAL A 114 10.66 5.29 0.16
N GLU A 115 10.99 4.11 0.69
CA GLU A 115 12.25 3.90 1.41
C GLU A 115 13.46 4.08 0.50
N LYS A 116 13.43 3.58 -0.74
CA LYS A 116 14.52 3.73 -1.72
C LYS A 116 14.83 5.17 -2.12
N ILE A 117 13.85 6.07 -2.01
CA ILE A 117 14.04 7.50 -2.26
C ILE A 117 14.35 8.27 -0.97
N ASP A 118 14.76 7.59 0.10
CA ASP A 118 15.03 8.15 1.43
C ASP A 118 13.86 8.97 1.98
N TYR A 119 12.63 8.47 1.82
CA TYR A 119 11.39 9.09 2.31
C TYR A 119 11.15 10.50 1.74
N GLN A 120 11.76 10.84 0.60
CA GLN A 120 11.64 12.16 -0.04
C GLN A 120 10.27 12.38 -0.71
N ILE A 121 9.19 12.13 0.01
CA ILE A 121 7.78 12.15 -0.42
C ILE A 121 7.33 13.51 -0.98
N PHE A 122 7.96 14.61 -0.58
CA PHE A 122 7.62 15.95 -1.06
C PHE A 122 8.29 16.29 -2.40
N ASN A 123 9.51 15.77 -2.61
CA ASN A 123 10.39 16.14 -3.73
C ASN A 123 10.43 15.08 -4.83
N LYS A 124 10.08 13.85 -4.50
CA LYS A 124 10.16 12.68 -5.37
C LYS A 124 8.90 11.86 -5.23
N ARG A 125 8.35 11.46 -6.36
CA ARG A 125 7.23 10.52 -6.38
C ARG A 125 7.76 9.08 -6.41
N ALA A 126 7.37 8.27 -5.44
CA ALA A 126 7.72 6.85 -5.42
C ALA A 126 7.03 6.10 -6.58
N LYS A 127 7.83 5.47 -7.45
CA LYS A 127 7.33 4.75 -8.64
C LYS A 127 7.89 3.35 -8.65
N THR A 128 7.00 2.37 -8.71
CA THR A 128 7.38 0.97 -8.97
C THR A 128 8.12 0.88 -10.31
N SER A 129 9.25 0.19 -10.36
CA SER A 129 10.02 0.05 -11.60
C SER A 129 9.28 -0.81 -12.64
N ILE A 130 9.57 -0.57 -13.93
CA ILE A 130 9.04 -1.41 -15.03
C ILE A 130 9.46 -2.87 -14.82
N ALA A 131 10.70 -3.12 -14.40
CA ALA A 131 11.22 -4.45 -14.14
C ALA A 131 10.44 -5.17 -13.02
N ARG A 132 10.10 -4.47 -11.92
CA ARG A 132 9.28 -5.04 -10.84
C ARG A 132 7.88 -5.36 -11.35
N ARG A 133 7.24 -4.45 -12.10
CA ARG A 133 5.93 -4.70 -12.71
C ARG A 133 5.95 -5.90 -13.65
N ALA A 134 6.94 -5.99 -14.53
CA ALA A 134 7.08 -7.10 -15.48
C ALA A 134 7.25 -8.44 -14.74
N ARG A 135 8.14 -8.49 -13.74
CA ARG A 135 8.36 -9.70 -12.92
C ARG A 135 7.07 -10.18 -12.24
N VAL A 136 6.31 -9.25 -11.62
CA VAL A 136 5.05 -9.57 -10.97
C VAL A 136 4.01 -10.05 -11.97
N ALA A 137 3.87 -9.35 -13.10
CA ALA A 137 2.94 -9.71 -14.16
C ALA A 137 3.25 -11.11 -14.74
N SER A 138 4.51 -11.41 -15.03
CA SER A 138 4.93 -12.71 -15.55
C SER A 138 4.61 -13.84 -14.57
N LYS A 139 4.90 -13.66 -13.28
CA LYS A 139 4.59 -14.65 -12.24
C LYS A 139 3.07 -14.88 -12.12
N ALA A 140 2.29 -13.81 -12.13
CA ALA A 140 0.84 -13.89 -12.05
C ALA A 140 0.24 -14.57 -13.29
N TYR A 141 0.76 -14.29 -14.48
CA TYR A 141 0.32 -14.89 -15.73
C TYR A 141 0.54 -16.40 -15.75
N VAL A 142 1.72 -16.88 -15.34
CA VAL A 142 2.01 -18.32 -15.26
C VAL A 142 1.04 -19.02 -14.30
N LYS A 143 0.83 -18.46 -13.11
CA LYS A 143 -0.13 -19.01 -12.14
C LYS A 143 -1.56 -18.99 -12.65
N ALA A 144 -1.97 -17.93 -13.35
CA ALA A 144 -3.32 -17.81 -13.90
C ALA A 144 -3.60 -18.84 -15.00
N ILE A 145 -2.61 -19.20 -15.82
CA ILE A 145 -2.74 -20.29 -16.80
C ILE A 145 -2.89 -21.63 -16.09
N GLN A 146 -2.12 -21.88 -15.03
CA GLN A 146 -2.18 -23.15 -14.28
C GLN A 146 -3.48 -23.34 -13.49
N ALA A 147 -4.18 -22.25 -13.18
CA ALA A 147 -5.44 -22.27 -12.43
C ALA A 147 -6.69 -22.37 -13.33
N ARG A 148 -6.52 -22.40 -14.66
CA ARG A 148 -7.57 -22.68 -15.65
C ARG A 148 -7.63 -24.15 -15.97
#